data_AF-A0A7S3KMA9-F1
#
_entry.id   AF-A0A7S3KMA9-F1
#
_cell.length_a   1.000
_cell.length_b   1.000
_cell.length_c   1.000
_cell.angle_alpha   90.00
_cell.angle_beta   90.00
_cell.angle_gamma   90.00
#
_symmetry.space_group_name_H-M   'P 1'
#
loop_
_entity.id
_entity.type
_entity.pdbx_description
1 polymer ?
#
loop_
_entity_poly.entity_id
_entity_poly.type
_entity_poly.pdbx_seq_one_letter_code
_entity_poly.pdbx_strand_id
1 'polypeptide(L)'
;IFGDNMPKNKKKSKGKNQQKPKEVEPTPTQEEVKQEPVIGVPVDERISEKKDIKNEALEELKIDTKAAIKEEEKKAEEKNSKKPIKRRNSKFLMQDECPSPLLRPEFIYHNEDKAKKIWELMQTYQGVDQKSIQRSIVNHVEYTLAMTRFNFSDFGCYQATAFSMRDRLLESWNDTNQYFTTHNVKRVYYLSLEFLLGRLMQNTLNNINMEKNYREALLDIGYDLERLYDEEVDPALGNGGLGRLAACFLDSLATLEVPAWGYGIRYDYGIFKQVIRDGYQC
;
A
#
# COMPACT_ATOMS: atom_id res chain seq x y z
N ILE A 1 0.76 45.46 -2.13
CA ILE A 1 0.87 45.77 -3.58
C ILE A 1 -0.52 45.51 -4.16
N PHE A 2 -1.13 46.51 -4.80
CA PHE A 2 -2.55 46.56 -5.19
C PHE A 2 -2.79 46.14 -6.67
N GLY A 3 -4.05 45.90 -7.05
CA GLY A 3 -4.52 45.67 -8.43
C GLY A 3 -4.83 44.20 -8.70
N ASP A 4 -6.06 43.69 -8.69
CA ASP A 4 -7.35 44.25 -9.16
C ASP A 4 -7.35 44.62 -10.66
N ASN A 5 -8.06 43.82 -11.48
CA ASN A 5 -9.10 44.29 -12.41
C ASN A 5 -9.71 43.17 -13.27
N MET A 6 -11.04 43.06 -13.19
CA MET A 6 -11.91 42.52 -14.25
C MET A 6 -12.73 43.71 -14.81
N PRO A 7 -13.14 43.73 -16.09
CA PRO A 7 -14.55 44.04 -16.31
C PRO A 7 -15.25 43.29 -17.46
N LYS A 8 -16.59 43.40 -17.40
CA LYS A 8 -17.63 42.58 -18.02
C LYS A 8 -18.08 43.04 -19.43
N ASN A 9 -18.62 42.08 -20.20
CA ASN A 9 -19.83 42.16 -21.06
C ASN A 9 -19.92 43.14 -22.26
N LYS A 10 -20.32 42.61 -23.45
CA LYS A 10 -21.72 42.66 -23.98
C LYS A 10 -21.93 41.97 -25.35
N LYS A 11 -23.01 41.16 -25.45
CA LYS A 11 -24.04 41.00 -26.54
C LYS A 11 -23.57 41.24 -28.00
N LYS A 12 -23.73 40.33 -28.97
CA LYS A 12 -24.93 39.66 -29.58
C LYS A 12 -24.41 38.55 -30.55
N SER A 13 -25.15 37.67 -31.26
CA SER A 13 -26.58 37.32 -31.42
C SER A 13 -26.72 35.89 -32.04
N LYS A 14 -27.91 35.53 -32.57
CA LYS A 14 -28.31 34.20 -33.12
C LYS A 14 -27.74 33.84 -34.50
N GLY A 15 -27.40 32.57 -34.70
CA GLY A 15 -27.28 31.88 -36.00
C GLY A 15 -27.47 30.36 -35.82
N LYS A 16 -28.22 29.68 -36.70
CA LYS A 16 -28.51 28.22 -36.60
C LYS A 16 -27.48 27.41 -37.40
N ASN A 17 -27.06 26.25 -36.89
CA ASN A 17 -26.88 24.97 -37.62
C ASN A 17 -26.45 23.88 -36.62
N GLN A 18 -27.27 22.84 -36.41
CA GLN A 18 -27.27 21.55 -37.13
C GLN A 18 -26.12 20.61 -36.72
N GLN A 19 -26.45 19.66 -35.85
CA GLN A 19 -25.63 18.49 -35.53
C GLN A 19 -25.72 17.45 -36.66
N LYS A 20 -24.61 16.79 -37.00
CA LYS A 20 -24.63 15.57 -37.84
C LYS A 20 -24.78 14.32 -36.94
N PRO A 21 -25.72 13.39 -37.24
CA PRO A 21 -25.90 12.15 -36.50
C PRO A 21 -25.05 10.99 -37.07
N LYS A 22 -25.18 9.83 -36.42
CA LYS A 22 -24.45 8.56 -36.62
C LYS A 22 -24.94 7.79 -37.86
N GLU A 23 -24.08 6.97 -38.45
CA GLU A 23 -24.45 5.94 -39.45
C GLU A 23 -24.94 4.64 -38.79
N VAL A 24 -25.81 3.92 -39.51
CA VAL A 24 -26.39 2.60 -39.17
C VAL A 24 -26.48 1.79 -40.47
N GLU A 25 -26.33 0.46 -40.35
CA GLU A 25 -26.29 -0.53 -41.44
C GLU A 25 -27.60 -0.67 -42.26
N PRO A 26 -27.53 -1.37 -43.41
CA PRO A 26 -28.64 -2.22 -43.87
C PRO A 26 -28.21 -3.67 -44.20
N THR A 27 -29.06 -4.62 -43.80
CA THR A 27 -29.03 -6.06 -44.10
C THR A 27 -29.49 -6.43 -45.52
N PRO A 28 -29.07 -7.59 -46.06
CA PRO A 28 -29.87 -8.42 -46.96
C PRO A 28 -30.09 -9.85 -46.40
N THR A 29 -31.32 -10.37 -46.27
CA THR A 29 -32.18 -11.05 -47.28
C THR A 29 -31.81 -12.52 -47.56
N GLN A 30 -32.82 -13.41 -47.61
CA GLN A 30 -32.70 -14.87 -47.76
C GLN A 30 -32.80 -15.35 -49.24
N GLU A 31 -32.67 -16.68 -49.43
CA GLU A 31 -32.90 -17.47 -50.66
C GLU A 31 -31.76 -17.39 -51.72
N GLU A 32 -31.45 -18.42 -52.51
CA GLU A 32 -32.20 -19.63 -52.90
C GLU A 32 -31.25 -20.83 -53.20
N VAL A 33 -31.76 -22.07 -53.18
CA VAL A 33 -31.00 -23.33 -53.46
C VAL A 33 -31.06 -23.71 -54.94
N LYS A 34 -29.92 -24.12 -55.54
CA LYS A 34 -29.91 -24.90 -56.80
C LYS A 34 -28.88 -26.04 -56.78
N GLN A 35 -29.37 -27.28 -56.89
CA GLN A 35 -28.62 -28.46 -57.34
C GLN A 35 -28.73 -28.53 -58.89
N GLU A 36 -27.77 -29.04 -59.65
CA GLU A 36 -27.56 -30.45 -60.06
C GLU A 36 -26.54 -30.46 -61.23
N PRO A 37 -26.09 -31.60 -61.82
CA PRO A 37 -26.01 -32.98 -61.33
C PRO A 37 -24.59 -33.60 -61.49
N VAL A 38 -24.43 -34.90 -61.20
CA VAL A 38 -23.16 -35.66 -61.25
C VAL A 38 -23.07 -36.58 -62.47
N ILE A 39 -21.89 -36.64 -63.11
CA ILE A 39 -21.40 -37.73 -63.99
C ILE A 39 -19.87 -37.82 -63.78
N GLY A 40 -19.19 -38.96 -63.59
CA GLY A 40 -19.66 -40.34 -63.42
C GLY A 40 -18.64 -41.42 -63.83
N VAL A 41 -17.45 -41.52 -63.20
CA VAL A 41 -16.53 -42.70 -63.26
C VAL A 41 -15.65 -42.77 -61.98
N PRO A 42 -15.09 -43.94 -61.60
CA PRO A 42 -15.36 -44.62 -60.34
C PRO A 42 -14.53 -44.15 -59.13
N VAL A 43 -14.99 -44.54 -57.94
CA VAL A 43 -14.71 -43.84 -56.66
C VAL A 43 -13.70 -44.56 -55.75
N ASP A 44 -13.43 -45.84 -55.97
CA ASP A 44 -12.95 -46.70 -54.87
C ASP A 44 -11.43 -46.78 -54.65
N GLU A 45 -10.58 -46.42 -55.63
CA GLU A 45 -9.11 -46.47 -55.46
C GLU A 45 -8.50 -45.19 -54.86
N ARG A 46 -9.22 -44.06 -54.83
CA ARG A 46 -8.70 -42.79 -54.28
C ARG A 46 -9.07 -42.55 -52.81
N ILE A 47 -9.80 -43.47 -52.18
CA ILE A 47 -10.32 -43.32 -50.81
C ILE A 47 -9.41 -44.01 -49.77
N SER A 48 -8.68 -45.06 -50.14
CA SER A 48 -7.65 -45.68 -49.29
C SER A 48 -6.47 -44.72 -49.08
N GLU A 49 -5.73 -44.38 -50.14
CA GLU A 49 -4.54 -43.52 -50.06
C GLU A 49 -4.82 -42.17 -49.36
N LYS A 50 -5.98 -41.54 -49.63
CA LYS A 50 -6.37 -40.28 -48.97
C LYS A 50 -6.82 -40.42 -47.52
N LYS A 51 -7.18 -41.62 -47.05
CA LYS A 51 -7.42 -41.88 -45.63
C LYS A 51 -6.09 -42.14 -44.91
N ASP A 52 -5.20 -42.91 -45.51
CA ASP A 52 -3.94 -43.30 -44.90
C ASP A 52 -3.01 -42.08 -44.72
N ILE A 53 -2.84 -41.25 -45.76
CA ILE A 53 -2.10 -39.97 -45.69
C ILE A 53 -2.72 -39.01 -44.65
N LYS A 54 -4.05 -39.01 -44.49
CA LYS A 54 -4.73 -38.19 -43.46
C LYS A 54 -4.49 -38.72 -42.05
N ASN A 55 -4.37 -40.03 -41.88
CA ASN A 55 -4.15 -40.65 -40.58
C ASN A 55 -2.70 -40.50 -40.11
N GLU A 56 -1.71 -40.64 -41.00
CA GLU A 56 -0.30 -40.34 -40.68
C GLU A 56 -0.11 -38.86 -40.28
N ALA A 57 -0.60 -37.91 -41.07
CA ALA A 57 -0.50 -36.48 -40.73
C ALA A 57 -1.23 -36.12 -39.42
N LEU A 58 -2.29 -36.86 -39.06
CA LEU A 58 -3.01 -36.68 -37.80
C LEU A 58 -2.28 -37.36 -36.61
N GLU A 59 -1.49 -38.41 -36.83
CA GLU A 59 -0.61 -38.99 -35.82
C GLU A 59 0.59 -38.08 -35.54
N GLU A 60 1.26 -37.55 -36.57
CA GLU A 60 2.39 -36.63 -36.41
C GLU A 60 2.00 -35.36 -35.62
N LEU A 61 0.88 -34.72 -35.98
CA LEU A 61 0.36 -33.56 -35.23
C LEU A 61 -0.02 -33.88 -33.76
N LYS A 62 -0.42 -35.13 -33.45
CA LYS A 62 -0.65 -35.57 -32.06
C LYS A 62 0.64 -35.83 -31.30
N ILE A 63 1.73 -36.19 -31.98
CA ILE A 63 3.05 -36.42 -31.37
C ILE A 63 3.67 -35.07 -30.99
N ASP A 64 3.67 -34.10 -31.92
CA ASP A 64 4.21 -32.75 -31.68
C ASP A 64 3.45 -31.99 -30.58
N THR A 65 2.12 -32.07 -30.58
CA THR A 65 1.31 -31.43 -29.51
C THR A 65 1.55 -32.07 -28.14
N LYS A 66 1.72 -33.40 -28.05
CA LYS A 66 2.10 -34.07 -26.80
C LYS A 66 3.52 -33.71 -26.35
N ALA A 67 4.46 -33.53 -27.29
CA ALA A 67 5.82 -33.10 -26.96
C ALA A 67 5.83 -31.67 -26.37
N ALA A 68 5.10 -30.74 -27.00
CA ALA A 68 4.98 -29.35 -26.53
C ALA A 68 4.36 -29.25 -25.13
N ILE A 69 3.26 -29.97 -24.87
CA ILE A 69 2.61 -29.99 -23.54
C ILE A 69 3.58 -30.50 -22.48
N LYS A 70 4.32 -31.58 -22.76
CA LYS A 70 5.28 -32.19 -21.84
C LYS A 70 6.51 -31.29 -21.55
N GLU A 71 6.83 -30.38 -22.47
CA GLU A 71 7.88 -29.37 -22.28
C GLU A 71 7.38 -28.19 -21.43
N GLU A 72 6.12 -27.78 -21.56
CA GLU A 72 5.49 -26.81 -20.66
C GLU A 72 5.31 -27.35 -19.24
N GLU A 73 4.88 -28.61 -19.08
CA GLU A 73 4.76 -29.28 -17.78
C GLU A 73 6.11 -29.30 -17.04
N LYS A 74 7.21 -29.64 -17.71
CA LYS A 74 8.57 -29.57 -17.12
C LYS A 74 8.95 -28.14 -16.71
N LYS A 75 8.64 -27.13 -17.54
CA LYS A 75 8.89 -25.71 -17.21
C LYS A 75 8.01 -25.22 -16.04
N ALA A 76 6.86 -25.86 -15.79
CA ALA A 76 6.02 -25.60 -14.62
C ALA A 76 6.59 -26.30 -13.36
N GLU A 77 7.09 -27.53 -13.46
CA GLU A 77 7.74 -28.25 -12.36
C GLU A 77 9.02 -27.56 -11.89
N GLU A 78 9.89 -27.10 -12.81
CA GLU A 78 11.10 -26.33 -12.44
C GLU A 78 10.76 -25.02 -11.70
N LYS A 79 9.68 -24.32 -12.10
CA LYS A 79 9.20 -23.11 -11.41
C LYS A 79 8.61 -23.38 -10.03
N ASN A 80 8.13 -24.60 -9.77
CA ASN A 80 7.63 -25.05 -8.48
C ASN A 80 8.72 -25.60 -7.55
N SER A 81 9.96 -25.76 -8.02
CA SER A 81 11.14 -26.09 -7.19
C SER A 81 11.63 -24.88 -6.35
N LYS A 82 10.71 -24.24 -5.62
CA LYS A 82 11.06 -23.25 -4.60
C LYS A 82 11.31 -23.99 -3.29
N LYS A 83 12.55 -23.91 -2.81
CA LYS A 83 12.98 -24.45 -1.50
C LYS A 83 11.95 -24.09 -0.42
N PRO A 84 11.57 -25.03 0.47
CA PRO A 84 10.55 -24.76 1.48
C PRO A 84 10.96 -23.55 2.32
N ILE A 85 10.08 -22.56 2.38
CA ILE A 85 10.29 -21.34 3.17
C ILE A 85 10.28 -21.74 4.65
N LYS A 86 11.47 -21.98 5.21
CA LYS A 86 11.63 -22.09 6.66
C LYS A 86 11.29 -20.73 7.25
N ARG A 87 10.20 -20.66 8.03
CA ARG A 87 9.91 -19.53 8.90
C ARG A 87 11.15 -19.26 9.76
N ARG A 88 11.87 -18.17 9.46
CA ARG A 88 12.67 -17.51 10.50
C ARG A 88 11.64 -16.82 11.38
N ASN A 89 11.48 -17.32 12.60
CA ASN A 89 10.69 -16.61 13.60
C ASN A 89 11.39 -15.29 13.87
N SER A 90 10.80 -14.20 13.39
CA SER A 90 11.02 -12.81 13.80
C SER A 90 10.59 -12.64 15.26
N LYS A 91 11.31 -13.30 16.17
CA LYS A 91 11.29 -12.90 17.57
C LYS A 91 11.95 -11.51 17.62
N PHE A 92 11.11 -10.48 17.66
CA PHE A 92 11.49 -9.21 18.27
C PHE A 92 11.89 -9.56 19.71
N LEU A 93 13.19 -9.64 19.93
CA LEU A 93 13.75 -10.27 21.11
C LEU A 93 13.72 -9.23 22.22
N MET A 94 12.71 -9.32 23.08
CA MET A 94 12.73 -8.71 24.40
C MET A 94 14.01 -9.17 25.09
N GLN A 95 14.98 -8.28 25.16
CA GLN A 95 16.16 -8.41 25.98
C GLN A 95 15.93 -7.49 27.17
N ASP A 96 15.61 -8.07 28.33
CA ASP A 96 15.33 -7.35 29.59
C ASP A 96 16.59 -6.66 30.19
N GLU A 97 17.69 -6.61 29.44
CA GLU A 97 18.98 -6.00 29.76
C GLU A 97 19.50 -5.30 28.48
N CYS A 98 19.64 -3.98 28.48
CA CYS A 98 20.45 -3.25 27.49
C CYS A 98 21.76 -2.83 28.16
N PRO A 99 22.92 -3.12 27.53
CA PRO A 99 23.30 -2.35 26.35
C PRO A 99 23.97 -3.19 25.24
N SER A 100 23.20 -3.53 24.21
CA SER A 100 23.77 -3.70 22.87
C SER A 100 23.02 -2.76 21.92
N PRO A 101 23.70 -2.08 20.98
CA PRO A 101 23.02 -1.16 20.08
C PRO A 101 22.06 -1.96 19.18
N LEU A 102 20.80 -1.57 19.17
CA LEU A 102 19.82 -2.12 18.24
C LEU A 102 20.31 -1.83 16.81
N LEU A 103 20.65 -2.89 16.09
CA LEU A 103 21.30 -2.88 14.79
C LEU A 103 20.27 -3.03 13.67
N ARG A 104 20.35 -2.18 12.64
CA ARG A 104 19.51 -2.30 11.44
C ARG A 104 19.86 -3.54 10.61
N PRO A 105 18.89 -4.15 9.90
CA PRO A 105 19.16 -5.24 8.97
C PRO A 105 20.14 -4.87 7.87
N GLU A 106 21.07 -5.76 7.55
CA GLU A 106 21.97 -5.60 6.41
C GLU A 106 21.26 -5.90 5.08
N PHE A 107 21.39 -4.98 4.13
CA PHE A 107 20.92 -5.14 2.76
C PHE A 107 22.10 -4.98 1.80
N ILE A 108 22.19 -5.84 0.78
CA ILE A 108 23.29 -5.83 -0.19
C ILE A 108 23.24 -4.50 -0.99
N TYR A 109 24.31 -3.70 -0.91
CA TYR A 109 24.41 -2.40 -1.57
C TYR A 109 25.53 -2.42 -2.61
N HIS A 110 25.22 -2.08 -3.87
CA HIS A 110 26.15 -2.23 -4.99
C HIS A 110 27.19 -1.09 -5.14
N ASN A 111 27.35 -0.21 -4.15
CA ASN A 111 28.20 0.97 -4.26
C ASN A 111 28.78 1.38 -2.89
N GLU A 112 29.71 0.58 -2.38
CA GLU A 112 30.17 0.64 -0.99
C GLU A 112 30.98 1.91 -0.66
N ASP A 113 31.95 2.29 -1.51
CA ASP A 113 33.00 3.26 -1.16
C ASP A 113 32.51 4.66 -0.78
N LYS A 114 31.48 5.18 -1.46
CA LYS A 114 30.96 6.54 -1.19
C LYS A 114 29.92 6.58 -0.07
N ALA A 115 29.21 5.48 0.17
CA ALA A 115 28.10 5.41 1.12
C ALA A 115 28.52 4.92 2.50
N LYS A 116 29.66 4.21 2.62
CA LYS A 116 30.12 3.53 3.83
C LYS A 116 30.04 4.36 5.12
N LYS A 117 30.51 5.61 5.10
CA LYS A 117 30.47 6.48 6.30
C LYS A 117 29.06 6.91 6.70
N ILE A 118 28.14 7.05 5.74
CA ILE A 118 26.72 7.33 6.04
C ILE A 118 26.07 6.05 6.59
N TRP A 119 26.39 4.89 6.03
CA TRP A 119 25.94 3.59 6.51
C TRP A 119 26.36 3.33 7.95
N GLU A 120 27.64 3.52 8.29
CA GLU A 120 28.17 3.42 9.66
C GLU A 120 27.44 4.35 10.65
N LEU A 121 27.09 5.57 10.24
CA LEU A 121 26.35 6.54 11.07
C LEU A 121 24.85 6.22 11.22
N MET A 122 24.25 5.50 10.26
CA MET A 122 22.83 5.11 10.27
C MET A 122 22.60 3.69 10.80
N GLN A 123 23.66 2.96 11.15
CA GLN A 123 23.62 1.54 11.51
C GLN A 123 22.80 1.22 12.77
N THR A 124 22.65 2.18 13.69
CA THR A 124 21.94 2.02 14.97
C THR A 124 20.56 2.68 14.94
N TYR A 125 19.56 2.01 15.50
CA TYR A 125 18.25 2.63 15.81
C TYR A 125 18.36 3.66 16.96
N GLN A 126 17.33 4.51 17.12
CA GLN A 126 17.23 5.40 18.27
C GLN A 126 17.11 4.62 19.59
N GLY A 127 17.78 5.11 20.64
CA GLY A 127 17.76 4.49 21.96
C GLY A 127 16.36 4.41 22.59
N VAL A 128 16.15 3.34 23.36
CA VAL A 128 14.91 2.99 24.06
C VAL A 128 14.87 3.54 25.50
N ASP A 129 16.03 3.98 25.99
CA ASP A 129 16.22 4.48 27.35
C ASP A 129 15.45 5.79 27.59
N GLN A 130 15.05 6.02 28.83
CA GLN A 130 14.39 7.25 29.28
C GLN A 130 15.11 8.51 28.76
N LYS A 131 16.43 8.62 28.98
CA LYS A 131 17.26 9.76 28.53
C LYS A 131 17.29 9.92 27.02
N SER A 132 17.26 8.80 26.28
CA SER A 132 17.26 8.77 24.82
C SER A 132 15.93 9.27 24.26
N ILE A 133 14.80 8.89 24.90
CA ILE A 133 13.46 9.40 24.60
C ILE A 133 13.36 10.89 24.92
N GLN A 134 13.74 11.31 26.13
CA GLN A 134 13.73 12.72 26.55
C GLN A 134 14.51 13.62 25.60
N ARG A 135 15.72 13.20 25.19
CA ARG A 135 16.54 13.96 24.23
C ARG A 135 15.90 14.03 22.85
N SER A 136 15.27 12.95 22.38
CA SER A 136 14.53 12.93 21.12
C SER A 136 13.33 13.90 21.15
N ILE A 137 12.56 13.91 22.23
CA ILE A 137 11.47 14.88 22.46
C ILE A 137 12.00 16.32 22.43
N VAL A 138 13.01 16.65 23.24
CA VAL A 138 13.59 18.01 23.31
C VAL A 138 14.14 18.47 21.94
N ASN A 139 14.79 17.58 21.18
CA ASN A 139 15.23 17.88 19.81
C ASN A 139 14.05 18.28 18.91
N HIS A 140 12.88 17.64 19.03
CA HIS A 140 11.70 18.02 18.25
C HIS A 140 11.08 19.34 18.73
N VAL A 141 11.10 19.64 20.03
CA VAL A 141 10.66 20.96 20.55
C VAL A 141 11.48 22.09 19.92
N GLU A 142 12.82 21.95 19.92
CA GLU A 142 13.73 22.99 19.44
C GLU A 142 13.82 23.05 17.91
N TYR A 143 14.04 21.92 17.22
CA TYR A 143 14.33 21.91 15.78
C TYR A 143 13.11 21.65 14.88
N THR A 144 12.06 20.97 15.37
CA THR A 144 10.87 20.65 14.55
C THR A 144 9.73 21.64 14.78
N LEU A 145 9.47 22.01 16.03
CA LEU A 145 8.42 22.96 16.40
C LEU A 145 8.92 24.41 16.48
N ALA A 146 10.25 24.63 16.46
CA ALA A 146 10.88 25.94 16.66
C ALA A 146 10.43 26.64 17.97
N MET A 147 10.13 25.85 19.00
CA MET A 147 9.70 26.34 20.32
C MET A 147 10.90 26.49 21.25
N THR A 148 10.77 27.35 22.25
CA THR A 148 11.80 27.54 23.28
C THR A 148 11.36 26.89 24.58
N ARG A 149 12.32 26.56 25.45
CA ARG A 149 12.09 26.05 26.82
C ARG A 149 11.15 26.91 27.70
N PHE A 150 10.84 28.14 27.30
CA PHE A 150 9.98 29.07 28.01
C PHE A 150 8.54 29.12 27.46
N ASN A 151 8.32 28.57 26.26
CA ASN A 151 7.03 28.50 25.59
C ASN A 151 6.75 27.04 25.26
N PHE A 152 6.46 26.24 26.30
CA PHE A 152 6.18 24.82 26.15
C PHE A 152 4.77 24.54 26.69
N SER A 153 3.86 24.21 25.77
CA SER A 153 2.46 23.90 26.04
C SER A 153 2.21 22.40 25.96
N ASP A 154 1.13 21.93 26.57
CA ASP A 154 0.72 20.52 26.56
C ASP A 154 0.57 19.99 25.12
N PHE A 155 -0.08 20.76 24.24
CA PHE A 155 -0.16 20.48 22.80
C PHE A 155 1.22 20.41 22.11
N GLY A 156 2.16 21.30 22.45
CA GLY A 156 3.53 21.27 21.92
C GLY A 156 4.31 20.05 22.42
N CYS A 157 4.08 19.63 23.66
CA CYS A 157 4.63 18.39 24.23
C CYS A 157 4.08 17.15 23.52
N TYR A 158 2.76 17.09 23.30
CA TYR A 158 2.10 16.07 22.48
C TYR A 158 2.75 15.99 21.08
N GLN A 159 2.86 17.10 20.36
CA GLN A 159 3.45 17.12 19.01
C GLN A 159 4.91 16.64 19.00
N ALA A 160 5.75 17.11 19.93
CA ALA A 160 7.15 16.68 20.03
C ALA A 160 7.27 15.19 20.38
N THR A 161 6.38 14.67 21.23
CA THR A 161 6.32 13.26 21.59
C THR A 161 5.88 12.40 20.41
N ALA A 162 4.83 12.82 19.68
CA ALA A 162 4.37 12.15 18.47
C ALA A 162 5.46 12.11 17.38
N PHE A 163 6.29 13.15 17.24
CA PHE A 163 7.45 13.11 16.34
C PHE A 163 8.55 12.14 16.81
N SER A 164 8.88 12.11 18.11
CA SER A 164 9.84 11.13 18.68
C SER A 164 9.41 9.67 18.45
N MET A 165 8.10 9.41 18.53
CA MET A 165 7.51 8.10 18.21
C MET A 165 7.54 7.79 16.71
N ARG A 166 7.11 8.76 15.88
CA ARG A 166 7.14 8.67 14.41
C ARG A 166 8.54 8.34 13.91
N ASP A 167 9.58 8.97 14.47
CA ASP A 167 10.94 8.75 14.00
C ASP A 167 11.38 7.29 14.18
N ARG A 168 11.01 6.64 15.31
CA ARG A 168 11.23 5.20 15.53
C ARG A 168 10.43 4.33 14.56
N LEU A 169 9.15 4.65 14.33
CA LEU A 169 8.33 3.98 13.31
C LEU A 169 8.94 4.10 11.91
N LEU A 170 9.50 5.25 11.56
CA LEU A 170 10.16 5.47 10.27
C LEU A 170 11.41 4.61 10.10
N GLU A 171 12.14 4.29 11.17
CA GLU A 171 13.26 3.37 11.09
C GLU A 171 12.79 1.98 10.63
N SER A 172 11.82 1.38 11.34
CA SER A 172 11.22 0.09 10.97
C SER A 172 10.52 0.10 9.61
N TRP A 173 9.80 1.17 9.27
CA TRP A 173 9.10 1.31 7.99
C TRP A 173 10.05 1.32 6.79
N ASN A 174 11.20 2.01 6.91
CA ASN A 174 12.22 2.02 5.87
C ASN A 174 12.79 0.61 5.66
N ASP A 175 13.12 -0.10 6.74
CA ASP A 175 13.71 -1.44 6.66
C ASP A 175 12.70 -2.46 6.10
N THR A 176 11.42 -2.37 6.48
CA THR A 176 10.33 -3.18 5.91
C THR A 176 10.15 -2.94 4.41
N ASN A 177 10.17 -1.69 3.96
CA ASN A 177 10.05 -1.35 2.54
C ASN A 177 11.26 -1.78 1.71
N GLN A 178 12.47 -1.63 2.27
CA GLN A 178 13.69 -2.14 1.66
C GLN A 178 13.62 -3.67 1.52
N TYR A 179 13.23 -4.37 2.59
CA TYR A 179 13.03 -5.82 2.58
C TYR A 179 12.03 -6.27 1.51
N PHE A 180 10.84 -5.65 1.43
CA PHE A 180 9.83 -5.95 0.41
C PHE A 180 10.27 -5.63 -1.02
N THR A 181 11.27 -4.76 -1.20
CA THR A 181 11.80 -4.37 -2.51
C THR A 181 12.91 -5.32 -2.95
N THR A 182 13.88 -5.61 -2.07
CA THR A 182 14.95 -6.59 -2.32
C THR A 182 14.41 -8.00 -2.57
N HIS A 183 13.35 -8.42 -1.88
CA HIS A 183 12.79 -9.78 -2.01
C HIS A 183 11.67 -9.90 -3.06
N ASN A 184 11.27 -8.80 -3.70
CA ASN A 184 10.19 -8.73 -4.71
C ASN A 184 8.93 -9.54 -4.33
N VAL A 185 8.44 -9.33 -3.11
CA VAL A 185 7.29 -10.07 -2.57
C VAL A 185 5.98 -9.65 -3.23
N LYS A 186 5.02 -10.59 -3.37
CA LYS A 186 3.65 -10.26 -3.80
C LYS A 186 3.01 -9.35 -2.75
N ARG A 187 2.56 -8.16 -3.17
CA ARG A 187 1.92 -7.16 -2.29
C ARG A 187 0.40 -7.20 -2.42
N VAL A 188 -0.31 -6.89 -1.33
CA VAL A 188 -1.76 -6.69 -1.30
C VAL A 188 -2.05 -5.19 -1.20
N TYR A 189 -2.98 -4.70 -2.01
CA TYR A 189 -3.40 -3.30 -1.98
C TYR A 189 -4.87 -3.22 -1.58
N TYR A 190 -5.14 -2.69 -0.39
CA TYR A 190 -6.48 -2.51 0.14
C TYR A 190 -6.97 -1.10 -0.20
N LEU A 191 -7.91 -1.01 -1.13
CA LEU A 191 -8.52 0.25 -1.55
C LEU A 191 -9.79 0.50 -0.73
N SER A 192 -9.84 1.61 -0.01
CA SER A 192 -11.06 2.07 0.68
C SER A 192 -11.22 3.57 0.54
N LEU A 193 -12.47 4.04 0.48
CA LEU A 193 -12.78 5.46 0.57
C LEU A 193 -12.66 5.97 2.01
N GLU A 194 -12.79 5.10 3.01
CA GLU A 194 -12.81 5.45 4.43
C GLU A 194 -11.77 4.66 5.24
N PHE A 195 -11.10 5.31 6.18
CA PHE A 195 -10.25 4.71 7.21
C PHE A 195 -10.50 5.39 8.56
N LEU A 196 -11.17 4.71 9.49
CA LEU A 196 -11.45 5.22 10.84
C LEU A 196 -10.39 4.67 11.80
N LEU A 197 -9.21 5.29 11.75
CA LEU A 197 -8.06 4.92 12.57
C LEU A 197 -8.32 5.21 14.06
N GLY A 198 -8.85 6.41 14.34
CA GLY A 198 -8.89 6.99 15.68
C GLY A 198 -7.51 7.51 16.12
N ARG A 199 -7.42 7.96 17.38
CA ARG A 199 -6.16 8.30 18.07
C ARG A 199 -5.09 7.22 17.88
N LEU A 200 -3.92 7.62 17.38
CA LEU A 200 -2.81 6.75 16.99
C LEU A 200 -1.73 6.65 18.06
N MET A 201 -1.59 7.62 18.95
CA MET A 201 -0.46 7.72 19.88
C MET A 201 -0.43 6.51 20.84
N GLN A 202 -1.54 6.21 21.50
CA GLN A 202 -1.63 5.05 22.41
C GLN A 202 -1.43 3.72 21.67
N ASN A 203 -2.08 3.53 20.51
CA ASN A 203 -1.91 2.31 19.69
C ASN A 203 -0.46 2.11 19.25
N THR A 204 0.21 3.21 18.87
CA THR A 204 1.63 3.20 18.47
C THR A 204 2.52 2.77 19.62
N LEU A 205 2.38 3.37 20.80
CA LEU A 205 3.21 3.04 21.99
C LEU A 205 3.03 1.59 22.43
N ASN A 206 1.83 1.04 22.31
CA ASN A 206 1.52 -0.34 22.60
C ASN A 206 2.17 -1.28 21.57
N ASN A 207 2.01 -1.02 20.27
CA ASN A 207 2.54 -1.86 19.20
C ASN A 207 4.08 -1.90 19.16
N ILE A 208 4.76 -0.83 19.60
CA ILE A 208 6.22 -0.81 19.76
C ILE A 208 6.71 -1.23 21.16
N ASN A 209 5.79 -1.55 22.09
CA ASN A 209 6.06 -1.92 23.49
C ASN A 209 6.89 -0.88 24.28
N MET A 210 6.68 0.42 24.03
CA MET A 210 7.43 1.51 24.68
C MET A 210 6.57 2.39 25.60
N GLU A 211 5.30 2.05 25.83
CA GLU A 211 4.37 2.85 26.64
C GLU A 211 4.95 3.21 28.02
N LYS A 212 5.51 2.23 28.74
CA LYS A 212 6.16 2.42 30.04
C LYS A 212 7.34 3.40 29.94
N ASN A 213 8.24 3.20 28.97
CA ASN A 213 9.43 4.02 28.79
C ASN A 213 9.08 5.49 28.49
N TYR A 214 8.03 5.73 27.68
CA TYR A 214 7.53 7.08 27.42
C TYR A 214 6.84 7.69 28.65
N ARG A 215 6.05 6.91 29.40
CA ARG A 215 5.42 7.34 30.65
C ARG A 215 6.48 7.80 31.66
N GLU A 216 7.52 7.00 31.89
CA GLU A 216 8.63 7.34 32.79
C GLU A 216 9.45 8.54 32.27
N ALA A 217 9.69 8.64 30.96
CA ALA A 217 10.42 9.75 30.35
C ALA A 217 9.69 11.10 30.47
N LEU A 218 8.37 11.10 30.24
CA LEU A 218 7.52 12.30 30.32
C LEU A 218 7.29 12.76 31.76
N LEU A 219 7.03 11.82 32.69
CA LEU A 219 6.82 12.15 34.11
C LEU A 219 8.04 12.86 34.72
N ASP A 220 9.25 12.46 34.33
CA ASP A 220 10.51 13.09 34.77
C ASP A 220 10.74 14.49 34.15
N ILE A 221 10.13 14.79 32.99
CA ILE A 221 10.06 16.16 32.44
C ILE A 221 8.89 16.96 33.06
N GLY A 222 7.99 16.31 33.81
CA GLY A 222 6.83 16.93 34.47
C GLY A 222 5.51 16.84 33.69
N TYR A 223 5.43 15.99 32.66
CA TYR A 223 4.23 15.78 31.84
C TYR A 223 3.61 14.40 32.10
N ASP A 224 2.29 14.34 32.14
CA ASP A 224 1.54 13.08 32.25
C ASP A 224 1.15 12.58 30.85
N LEU A 225 1.47 11.32 30.56
CA LEU A 225 1.19 10.67 29.27
C LEU A 225 -0.32 10.61 28.99
N GLU A 226 -1.16 10.44 30.01
CA GLU A 226 -2.63 10.39 29.82
C GLU A 226 -3.16 11.72 29.27
N ARG A 227 -2.63 12.86 29.75
CA ARG A 227 -3.03 14.18 29.26
C ARG A 227 -2.65 14.38 27.79
N LEU A 228 -1.51 13.86 27.36
CA LEU A 228 -1.07 13.97 25.97
C LEU A 228 -1.95 13.13 25.02
N TYR A 229 -2.55 12.03 25.49
CA TYR A 229 -3.52 11.27 24.69
C TYR A 229 -4.81 12.07 24.41
N ASP A 230 -5.23 12.97 25.30
CA ASP A 230 -6.42 13.80 25.12
C ASP A 230 -6.17 15.06 24.25
N GLU A 231 -4.91 15.45 24.04
CA GLU A 231 -4.50 16.45 23.05
C GLU A 231 -4.51 15.91 21.60
N GLU A 232 -4.53 14.58 21.41
CA GLU A 232 -4.60 13.96 20.09
C GLU A 232 -6.00 14.07 19.48
N VAL A 233 -6.11 14.78 18.36
CA VAL A 233 -7.35 14.89 17.58
C VAL A 233 -7.52 13.69 16.65
N ASP A 234 -8.66 13.00 16.73
CA ASP A 234 -9.00 11.89 15.83
C ASP A 234 -8.89 12.31 14.35
N PRO A 235 -8.17 11.54 13.50
CA PRO A 235 -8.06 11.83 12.08
C PRO A 235 -9.39 11.55 11.37
N ALA A 236 -10.01 12.60 10.83
CA ALA A 236 -11.33 12.56 10.18
C ALA A 236 -11.30 11.93 8.77
N LEU A 237 -10.80 10.69 8.67
CA LEU A 237 -10.56 9.96 7.42
C LEU A 237 -11.61 8.86 7.13
N GLY A 238 -12.61 8.71 7.98
CA GLY A 238 -13.71 7.76 7.83
C GLY A 238 -14.79 7.99 8.89
N ASN A 239 -16.00 7.49 8.63
CA ASN A 239 -17.19 7.83 9.43
C ASN A 239 -17.84 6.58 10.05
N GLY A 240 -17.93 5.51 9.26
CA GLY A 240 -18.69 4.32 9.62
C GLY A 240 -17.88 3.07 9.93
N GLY A 241 -18.59 1.98 10.19
CA GLY A 241 -18.01 0.65 10.39
C GLY A 241 -17.16 0.14 9.22
N LEU A 242 -17.40 0.62 8.00
CA LEU A 242 -16.55 0.34 6.83
C LEU A 242 -15.13 0.87 7.05
N GLY A 243 -15.00 2.14 7.45
CA GLY A 243 -13.70 2.74 7.77
C GLY A 243 -13.02 2.08 8.96
N ARG A 244 -13.78 1.61 9.98
CA ARG A 244 -13.20 0.90 11.12
C ARG A 244 -12.74 -0.52 10.75
N LEU A 245 -13.49 -1.23 9.91
CA LEU A 245 -13.09 -2.53 9.36
C LEU A 245 -11.78 -2.39 8.57
N ALA A 246 -11.69 -1.37 7.71
CA ALA A 246 -10.47 -1.05 6.96
C ALA A 246 -9.27 -0.80 7.89
N ALA A 247 -9.45 -0.01 8.96
CA ALA A 247 -8.40 0.25 9.94
C ALA A 247 -7.96 -1.02 10.70
N CYS A 248 -8.90 -1.82 11.21
CA CYS A 248 -8.59 -3.07 11.90
C CYS A 248 -7.93 -4.10 10.97
N PHE A 249 -8.26 -4.09 9.67
CA PHE A 249 -7.57 -4.92 8.68
C PHE A 249 -6.11 -4.49 8.49
N LEU A 250 -5.81 -3.19 8.41
CA LEU A 250 -4.41 -2.74 8.32
C LEU A 250 -3.57 -3.14 9.53
N ASP A 251 -4.11 -2.96 10.74
CA ASP A 251 -3.46 -3.35 12.00
C ASP A 251 -3.21 -4.88 12.03
N SER A 252 -4.23 -5.68 11.69
CA SER A 252 -4.10 -7.15 11.59
C SER A 252 -3.08 -7.59 10.52
N LEU A 253 -3.03 -6.92 9.38
CA LEU A 253 -2.08 -7.22 8.30
C LEU A 253 -0.64 -6.90 8.72
N ALA A 254 -0.43 -5.82 9.48
CA ALA A 254 0.87 -5.49 10.08
C ALA A 254 1.30 -6.54 11.12
N THR A 255 0.41 -6.91 12.06
CA THR A 255 0.67 -7.94 13.08
C THR A 255 0.98 -9.32 12.50
N LEU A 256 0.35 -9.67 11.37
CA LEU A 256 0.57 -10.94 10.66
C LEU A 256 1.74 -10.90 9.66
N GLU A 257 2.53 -9.82 9.64
CA GLU A 257 3.67 -9.60 8.74
C GLU A 257 3.31 -9.71 7.24
N VAL A 258 2.06 -9.42 6.89
CA VAL A 258 1.56 -9.52 5.51
C VAL A 258 2.00 -8.28 4.73
N PRO A 259 2.67 -8.41 3.58
CA PRO A 259 3.07 -7.28 2.73
C PRO A 259 1.84 -6.62 2.10
N ALA A 260 1.21 -5.70 2.84
CA ALA A 260 -0.03 -5.05 2.45
C ALA A 260 0.00 -3.53 2.70
N TRP A 261 -0.65 -2.78 1.81
CA TRP A 261 -0.73 -1.32 1.86
C TRP A 261 -2.21 -0.88 1.74
N GLY A 262 -2.60 0.11 2.55
CA GLY A 262 -3.90 0.78 2.41
C GLY A 262 -3.79 2.03 1.53
N TYR A 263 -4.71 2.19 0.59
CA TYR A 263 -4.90 3.44 -0.16
C TYR A 263 -6.29 4.00 0.08
N GLY A 264 -6.36 5.31 0.31
CA GLY A 264 -7.58 6.09 0.47
C GLY A 264 -7.34 7.56 0.16
N ILE A 265 -8.32 8.39 0.51
CA ILE A 265 -8.30 9.84 0.26
C ILE A 265 -8.00 10.56 1.58
N ARG A 266 -7.13 11.58 1.53
CA ARG A 266 -6.93 12.49 2.67
C ARG A 266 -8.03 13.55 2.64
N TYR A 267 -8.99 13.44 3.57
CA TYR A 267 -10.02 14.45 3.78
C TYR A 267 -9.52 15.54 4.73
N ASP A 268 -9.70 16.81 4.36
CA ASP A 268 -9.30 17.95 5.21
C ASP A 268 -10.29 18.23 6.36
N TYR A 269 -11.57 17.90 6.16
CA TYR A 269 -12.68 18.24 7.09
C TYR A 269 -13.51 17.03 7.55
N GLY A 270 -13.22 15.83 7.06
CA GLY A 270 -14.07 14.65 7.27
C GLY A 270 -15.51 14.84 6.76
N ILE A 271 -16.49 14.38 7.52
CA ILE A 271 -17.93 14.57 7.22
C ILE A 271 -18.51 15.82 7.91
N PHE A 272 -18.45 15.88 9.24
CA PHE A 272 -18.82 17.03 10.10
C PHE A 272 -18.39 16.73 11.54
N LYS A 273 -18.26 17.77 12.38
CA LYS A 273 -18.14 17.63 13.84
C LYS A 273 -19.51 17.93 14.46
N GLN A 274 -20.18 16.91 14.99
CA GLN A 274 -21.51 17.04 15.59
C GLN A 274 -21.46 17.93 16.85
N VAL A 275 -22.30 18.95 16.90
CA VAL A 275 -22.55 19.74 18.12
C VAL A 275 -24.05 19.72 18.41
N ILE A 276 -24.43 19.38 19.64
CA ILE A 276 -25.84 19.49 20.07
C ILE A 276 -26.10 20.89 20.61
N ARG A 277 -27.10 21.58 20.06
CA ARG A 277 -27.64 22.86 20.57
C ARG A 277 -29.15 22.76 20.66
N ASP A 278 -29.70 23.07 21.83
CA ASP A 278 -31.14 23.08 22.10
C ASP A 278 -31.88 21.78 21.70
N GLY A 279 -31.18 20.64 21.79
CA GLY A 279 -31.69 19.32 21.41
C GLY A 279 -31.51 18.93 19.94
N TYR A 280 -30.99 19.83 19.10
CA TYR A 280 -30.76 19.61 17.67
C TYR A 280 -29.28 19.45 17.34
N GLN A 281 -28.98 18.68 16.31
CA GLN A 281 -27.64 18.59 15.71
C GLN A 281 -27.37 19.83 14.84
N CYS A 282 -26.22 20.45 15.09
CA CYS A 282 -25.60 21.51 14.30
C CYS A 282 -24.23 21.05 13.77
#